data_AF-A0A963FV25-F1
#
_entry.id   AF-A0A963FV25-F1
#
_cell.length_a   1.000
_cell.length_b   1.000
_cell.length_c   1.000
_cell.angle_alpha   90.00
_cell.angle_beta   90.00
_cell.angle_gamma   90.00
#
_symmetry.space_group_name_H-M   'P 1'
#
loop_
_entity.id
_entity.type
_entity.pdbx_description
1 polymer ?
#
loop_
_entity_poly.entity_id
_entity_poly.type
_entity_poly.pdbx_seq_one_letter_code
_entity_poly.pdbx_strand_id
1 'polypeptide(L)'
;MRQKINQARRLVVKVGSALVTNDGAGLAIEFIAEIARQIAALRAEGRQVLLVSSGAIAAGMQRLGWCVRPHALHELQAAAAVGQM
;
A
#
# COMPACT_ATOMS: atom_id res chain seq x y z
N MET A 1 0.81 -12.84 21.42
CA MET A 1 0.89 -12.17 20.09
C MET A 1 1.65 -10.84 20.16
N ARG A 2 1.15 -9.83 20.90
CA ARG A 2 1.74 -8.47 20.97
C ARG A 2 3.19 -8.43 21.44
N GLN A 3 3.54 -9.22 22.45
CA GLN A 3 4.92 -9.27 22.99
C GLN A 3 5.93 -9.80 21.96
N LYS A 4 5.54 -10.80 21.15
CA LYS A 4 6.38 -11.34 20.06
C LYS A 4 6.65 -10.28 18.98
N ILE A 5 5.65 -9.49 18.62
CA ILE A 5 5.83 -8.37 17.67
C ILE A 5 6.74 -7.31 18.27
N ASN A 6 6.54 -6.96 19.54
CA ASN A 6 7.35 -5.93 20.20
C ASN A 6 8.84 -6.31 20.28
N GLN A 7 9.17 -7.59 20.44
CA GLN A 7 10.56 -8.08 20.50
C GLN A 7 11.14 -8.45 19.13
N ALA A 8 10.34 -8.45 18.06
CA ALA A 8 10.81 -8.86 16.75
C ALA A 8 11.74 -7.81 16.13
N ARG A 9 12.96 -8.25 15.78
CA ARG A 9 13.96 -7.43 15.07
C ARG A 9 13.58 -7.18 13.61
N ARG A 10 12.94 -8.15 12.95
CA ARG A 10 12.53 -8.07 11.55
C ARG A 10 11.03 -8.25 11.42
N LEU A 11 10.39 -7.33 10.72
CA LEU A 11 8.95 -7.25 10.53
C LEU A 11 8.64 -7.22 9.03
N VAL A 12 7.65 -7.99 8.61
CA VAL A 12 6.98 -7.83 7.32
C VAL A 12 5.62 -7.22 7.60
N VAL A 13 5.42 -5.99 7.18
CA VAL A 13 4.16 -5.27 7.33
C VAL A 13 3.42 -5.36 6.02
N LYS A 14 2.28 -6.05 6.01
CA LYS A 14 1.38 -6.10 4.85
C LYS A 14 0.23 -5.13 5.05
N VAL A 15 0.02 -4.26 4.07
CA VAL A 15 -1.11 -3.33 4.04
C VAL A 15 -2.01 -3.67 2.85
N GLY A 16 -3.30 -3.91 3.10
CA GLY A 16 -4.27 -4.30 2.08
C GLY A 16 -4.88 -3.11 1.34
N SER A 17 -5.45 -3.38 0.17
CA SER A 17 -6.04 -2.36 -0.72
C SER A 17 -7.01 -1.43 -0.01
N ALA A 18 -7.94 -1.97 0.78
CA ALA A 18 -8.97 -1.19 1.49
C ALA A 18 -8.40 -0.10 2.42
N LEU A 19 -7.14 -0.21 2.85
CA LEU A 19 -6.50 0.81 3.69
C LEU A 19 -5.72 1.84 2.87
N VAL A 20 -5.21 1.47 1.71
CA VAL A 20 -4.36 2.34 0.86
C VAL A 20 -5.11 2.99 -0.28
N THR A 21 -6.42 2.76 -0.39
CA THR A 21 -7.28 3.30 -1.45
C THR A 21 -8.56 3.90 -0.87
N ASN A 22 -9.05 4.98 -1.47
CA ASN A 22 -10.31 5.64 -1.10
C ASN A 22 -11.51 5.08 -1.88
N ASP A 23 -11.76 3.77 -1.79
CA ASP A 23 -12.93 3.09 -2.41
C ASP A 23 -13.23 3.50 -3.87
N GLY A 24 -12.19 3.61 -4.70
CA GLY A 24 -12.29 3.99 -6.11
C GLY A 24 -11.91 5.44 -6.42
N ALA A 25 -11.76 6.30 -5.41
CA ALA A 25 -11.26 7.67 -5.55
C ALA A 25 -9.73 7.78 -5.48
N GLY A 26 -9.01 6.71 -5.88
CA GLY A 26 -7.55 6.70 -5.89
C GLY A 26 -6.92 6.29 -4.55
N LEU A 27 -5.74 6.82 -4.24
CA LEU A 27 -4.95 6.46 -3.06
C LEU A 27 -5.35 7.23 -1.79
N ALA A 28 -5.33 6.54 -0.65
CA ALA A 28 -5.53 7.13 0.68
C ALA A 28 -4.23 7.77 1.20
N ILE A 29 -3.87 8.95 0.67
CA ILE A 29 -2.56 9.58 0.89
C ILE A 29 -2.26 9.81 2.38
N GLU A 30 -3.23 10.28 3.17
CA GLU A 30 -3.05 10.53 4.59
C GLU A 30 -2.72 9.24 5.37
N PHE A 31 -3.43 8.15 5.07
CA PHE A 31 -3.17 6.85 5.68
C PHE A 31 -1.78 6.33 5.29
N ILE A 32 -1.39 6.47 4.02
CA ILE A 32 -0.05 6.06 3.55
C ILE A 32 1.04 6.84 4.28
N ALA A 33 0.87 8.16 4.45
CA ALA A 33 1.82 9.00 5.18
C ALA A 33 1.95 8.57 6.64
N GLU A 34 0.83 8.22 7.30
CA GLU A 34 0.84 7.75 8.68
C GLU A 34 1.56 6.39 8.83
N ILE A 35 1.33 5.44 7.91
CA ILE A 35 2.07 4.18 7.88
C ILE A 35 3.57 4.42 7.66
N ALA A 36 3.93 5.32 6.73
CA ALA A 36 5.33 5.66 6.50
C ALA A 36 5.99 6.23 7.76
N ARG A 37 5.29 7.09 8.51
CA ARG A 37 5.75 7.65 9.79
C ARG A 37 5.97 6.57 10.85
N GLN A 38 5.03 5.63 10.99
CA GLN A 38 5.17 4.51 11.93
C GLN A 38 6.34 3.58 11.57
N ILE A 39 6.51 3.27 10.27
CA ILE A 39 7.65 2.47 9.80
C ILE A 39 8.97 3.19 10.06
N ALA A 40 9.03 4.50 9.84
CA ALA A 40 10.22 5.30 10.13
C ALA A 40 10.59 5.26 11.62
N ALA A 41 9.62 5.38 12.52
CA ALA A 41 9.84 5.26 13.96
C ALA A 41 10.40 3.88 14.34
N LEU A 42 9.82 2.79 13.83
CA LEU A 42 10.33 1.42 14.06
C LEU A 42 11.75 1.23 13.53
N ARG A 43 12.08 1.83 12.37
CA ARG A 43 13.44 1.80 11.83
C ARG A 43 14.42 2.60 12.69
N ALA A 44 14.01 3.72 13.27
CA ALA A 44 14.83 4.51 14.19
C ALA A 44 15.14 3.74 15.49
N GLU A 45 14.25 2.84 15.92
CA GLU A 45 14.49 1.89 17.03
C GLU A 45 15.48 0.75 16.65
N GLY A 46 16.00 0.72 15.42
CA GLY A 46 16.91 -0.32 14.94
C GLY A 46 16.23 -1.57 14.38
N ARG A 47 14.90 -1.54 14.16
CA ARG A 47 14.18 -2.66 13.55
C ARG A 47 14.33 -2.67 12.03
N GLN A 48 14.23 -3.85 11.44
CA GLN A 48 14.19 -4.07 10.00
C GLN A 48 12.74 -4.24 9.56
N VAL A 49 12.26 -3.37 8.69
CA VAL A 49 10.87 -3.40 8.24
C VAL A 49 10.83 -3.57 6.72
N LEU A 50 10.11 -4.60 6.27
CA LEU A 50 9.75 -4.81 4.88
C LEU A 50 8.26 -4.47 4.72
N LEU A 51 7.93 -3.61 3.76
CA LEU A 51 6.56 -3.25 3.44
C LEU A 51 6.08 -4.05 2.23
N VAL A 52 4.91 -4.67 2.35
CA VAL A 52 4.17 -5.26 1.23
C VAL A 52 2.85 -4.49 1.12
N SER A 53 2.76 -3.58 0.15
CA SER A 53 1.57 -2.76 -0.07
C SER A 53 0.78 -3.22 -1.29
N SER A 54 -0.54 -3.07 -1.23
CA SER A 54 -1.42 -3.11 -2.40
C SER A 54 -1.59 -1.69 -2.99
N GLY A 55 -2.61 -1.47 -3.83
CA GLY A 55 -3.00 -0.13 -4.29
C GLY A 55 -2.59 0.25 -5.72
N ALA A 56 -1.64 -0.47 -6.35
CA ALA A 56 -1.15 -0.15 -7.70
C ALA A 56 -2.27 -0.01 -8.75
N ILE A 57 -3.24 -0.94 -8.78
CA ILE A 57 -4.36 -0.84 -9.74
C ILE A 57 -5.20 0.42 -9.49
N ALA A 58 -5.50 0.77 -8.24
CA ALA A 58 -6.30 1.96 -7.93
C ALA A 58 -5.55 3.26 -8.29
N ALA A 59 -4.24 3.30 -8.01
CA ALA A 59 -3.37 4.40 -8.45
C ALA A 59 -3.36 4.54 -9.98
N GLY A 60 -3.26 3.42 -10.69
CA GLY A 60 -3.29 3.38 -12.15
C GLY A 60 -4.62 3.84 -12.72
N MET A 61 -5.73 3.35 -12.17
CA MET A 61 -7.07 3.78 -12.56
C MET A 61 -7.23 5.31 -12.43
N GLN A 62 -6.80 5.89 -11.31
CA GLN A 62 -6.84 7.34 -11.11
C GLN A 62 -6.04 8.09 -12.19
N ARG A 63 -4.82 7.63 -12.49
CA ARG A 63 -3.95 8.24 -13.51
C ARG A 63 -4.49 8.10 -14.94
N LEU A 64 -5.14 6.98 -15.23
CA LEU A 64 -5.77 6.69 -16.51
C LEU A 64 -7.16 7.32 -16.67
N GLY A 65 -7.69 7.95 -15.61
CA GLY A 65 -9.04 8.53 -15.61
C GLY A 65 -10.17 7.49 -15.61
N TRP A 66 -9.91 6.26 -15.15
CA TRP A 66 -10.89 5.18 -15.11
C TRP A 66 -11.72 5.24 -13.83
N CYS A 67 -13.02 5.54 -13.96
CA CYS A 67 -13.93 5.60 -12.81
C CYS A 67 -14.46 4.23 -12.37
N VAL A 68 -14.42 3.23 -13.26
CA VAL A 68 -14.91 1.86 -12.99
C VAL A 68 -13.75 0.90 -13.06
N ARG A 69 -13.67 -0.02 -12.11
CA ARG A 69 -12.62 -1.04 -12.08
C ARG A 69 -12.80 -1.98 -13.29
N PRO A 70 -11.79 -2.14 -14.15
CA PRO A 70 -11.88 -3.07 -15.27
C PRO A 70 -11.92 -4.52 -14.78
N HIS A 71 -12.52 -5.38 -15.60
CA HIS A 71 -12.56 -6.83 -15.36
C HIS A 71 -11.58 -7.60 -16.24
N ALA A 72 -11.19 -7.04 -17.39
CA ALA A 72 -10.26 -7.68 -18.29
C ALA A 72 -8.85 -7.69 -17.68
N LEU A 73 -8.17 -8.85 -17.76
CA LEU A 73 -6.85 -9.04 -17.15
C LEU A 73 -5.81 -8.04 -17.68
N HIS A 74 -5.81 -7.80 -19.00
CA HIS A 74 -4.83 -6.90 -19.62
C HIS A 74 -5.04 -5.44 -19.19
N GLU A 75 -6.28 -4.99 -18.99
CA GLU A 75 -6.58 -3.66 -18.45
C GLU A 75 -6.14 -3.55 -16.98
N LEU A 76 -6.40 -4.58 -16.18
CA LEU A 76 -5.93 -4.65 -14.79
C LEU A 76 -4.41 -4.59 -14.71
N GLN A 77 -3.70 -5.27 -15.60
CA GLN A 77 -2.24 -5.24 -15.70
C GLN A 77 -1.73 -3.86 -16.16
N ALA A 78 -2.39 -3.24 -17.14
CA ALA A 78 -2.07 -1.89 -17.59
C ALA A 78 -2.21 -0.87 -16.44
N ALA A 79 -3.33 -0.91 -15.71
CA ALA A 79 -3.50 -0.07 -14.53
C ALA A 79 -2.45 -0.37 -13.45
N ALA A 80 -2.16 -1.63 -13.15
CA ALA A 80 -1.12 -1.99 -12.18
C ALA A 80 0.25 -1.44 -12.57
N ALA A 81 0.65 -1.56 -13.84
CA ALA A 81 1.92 -1.05 -14.34
C ALA A 81 1.99 0.48 -14.27
N VAL A 82 0.94 1.18 -14.71
CA VAL A 82 0.85 2.64 -14.65
C VAL A 82 0.86 3.15 -13.21
N GLY A 83 0.17 2.47 -12.30
CA GLY A 83 0.04 2.90 -10.90
C GLY A 83 1.20 2.50 -9.99
N GLN A 84 2.12 1.64 -10.45
CA GLN A 84 3.28 1.22 -9.66
C GLN A 84 4.42 2.26 -9.68
N MET A 85 4.49 3.09 -10.72
CA MET A 85 5.45 4.21 -10.85
C MET A 85 5.17 5.32 -9.83
#